data_AF-A0A257WSU8-F1
#
_entry.id   AF-A0A257WSU8-F1
#
_cell.length_a   1.000
_cell.length_b   1.000
_cell.length_c   1.000
_cell.angle_alpha   90.00
_cell.angle_beta   90.00
_cell.angle_gamma   90.00
#
_symmetry.space_group_name_H-M   'P 1'
#
loop_
_entity.id
_entity.type
_entity.pdbx_description
1 polymer ?
#
loop_
_entity_poly.entity_id
_entity_poly.type
_entity_poly.pdbx_seq_one_letter_code
_entity_poly.pdbx_strand_id
1 'polypeptide(L)'
;MALATTGAKGGEKIAIKWAKQKSVTLVLAKADFDKNGRAAPFRANDELIALEPVCVLTLVNTLNPERGTALQPFGPALNLGQKAAERGIRHQPVKTRG
;
A
#
# COMPACT_ATOMS: atom_id res chain seq x y z
N MET A 1 4.65 -9.97 14.63
CA MET A 1 4.40 -9.60 13.22
C MET A 1 3.39 -8.47 13.18
N ALA A 2 3.62 -7.43 12.39
CA ALA A 2 2.72 -6.27 12.28
C ALA A 2 2.38 -5.99 10.81
N LEU A 3 1.21 -5.41 10.55
CA LEU A 3 0.81 -4.88 9.26
C LEU A 3 0.80 -3.35 9.35
N ALA A 4 1.61 -2.69 8.52
CA ALA A 4 1.58 -1.23 8.33
C ALA A 4 0.87 -0.89 7.02
N THR A 5 -0.02 0.11 7.02
CA THR A 5 -0.82 0.49 5.84
C THR A 5 -1.34 1.92 5.97
N THR A 6 -1.74 2.55 4.86
CA THR A 6 -2.26 3.94 4.88
C THR A 6 -3.73 4.04 5.29
N GLY A 7 -4.46 2.93 5.24
CA GLY A 7 -5.91 2.88 5.47
C GLY A 7 -6.73 3.15 4.21
N ALA A 8 -6.13 3.09 3.02
CA ALA A 8 -6.81 3.34 1.77
C ALA A 8 -8.01 2.40 1.55
N LYS A 9 -8.99 2.85 0.74
CA LYS A 9 -10.10 1.98 0.31
C LYS A 9 -9.57 0.87 -0.61
N GLY A 10 -10.34 -0.20 -0.77
CA GLY A 10 -9.97 -1.33 -1.63
C GLY A 10 -9.10 -2.35 -0.92
N GLY A 11 -7.93 -2.67 -1.50
CA GLY A 11 -7.07 -3.77 -1.03
C GLY A 11 -6.63 -3.64 0.43
N GLU A 12 -6.24 -2.43 0.87
CA GLU A 12 -5.83 -2.20 2.25
C GLU A 12 -6.96 -2.43 3.26
N LYS A 13 -8.21 -2.10 2.91
CA LYS A 13 -9.37 -2.39 3.77
C LYS A 13 -9.53 -3.89 4.02
N ILE A 14 -9.25 -4.73 3.01
CA ILE A 14 -9.27 -6.19 3.15
C ILE A 14 -8.10 -6.66 4.02
N ALA A 15 -6.89 -6.11 3.81
CA ALA A 15 -5.72 -6.42 4.62
C ALA A 15 -5.92 -6.06 6.10
N ILE A 16 -6.51 -4.89 6.39
CA ILE A 16 -6.87 -4.46 7.75
C ILE A 16 -7.85 -5.44 8.41
N LYS A 17 -8.89 -5.87 7.68
CA LYS A 17 -9.84 -6.86 8.19
C LYS A 17 -9.15 -8.17 8.53
N TRP A 18 -8.27 -8.65 7.64
CA TRP A 18 -7.47 -9.85 7.88
C TRP A 18 -6.57 -9.71 9.10
N ALA A 19 -5.86 -8.57 9.24
CA ALA A 19 -4.98 -8.33 10.37
C ALA A 19 -5.74 -8.37 11.71
N LYS A 20 -6.92 -7.74 11.76
CA LYS A 20 -7.82 -7.82 12.93
C LYS A 20 -8.28 -9.25 13.21
N GLN A 21 -8.70 -9.99 12.19
CA GLN A 21 -9.14 -11.38 12.32
C GLN A 21 -8.04 -12.30 12.85
N LYS A 22 -6.79 -12.02 12.49
CA LYS A 22 -5.61 -12.81 12.88
C LYS A 22 -4.86 -12.24 14.09
N SER A 23 -5.41 -11.22 14.75
CA SER A 23 -4.76 -10.52 15.87
C SER A 23 -3.33 -10.06 15.54
N VAL A 24 -3.09 -9.65 14.29
CA VAL A 24 -1.84 -9.03 13.84
C VAL A 24 -1.90 -7.55 14.21
N THR A 25 -0.84 -7.04 14.85
CA THR A 25 -0.72 -5.62 15.21
C THR A 25 -0.88 -4.75 13.97
N LEU A 26 -1.78 -3.77 14.03
CA LEU A 26 -2.04 -2.84 12.93
C LEU A 26 -1.38 -1.49 13.22
N VAL A 27 -0.54 -1.03 12.31
CA VAL A 27 0.06 0.31 12.31
C VAL A 27 -0.55 1.10 11.15
N LEU A 28 -1.05 2.31 11.42
CA LEU A 28 -1.69 3.16 10.41
C LEU A 28 -0.89 4.43 10.18
N ALA A 29 -0.41 4.63 8.95
CA ALA A 29 0.18 5.87 8.47
C ALA A 29 -0.88 6.64 7.66
N LYS A 30 -1.78 7.36 8.35
CA LYS A 30 -2.94 7.96 7.70
C LYS A 30 -2.53 9.15 6.84
N ALA A 31 -3.01 9.18 5.60
CA ALA A 31 -2.85 10.35 4.74
C ALA A 31 -3.59 11.57 5.33
N ASP A 32 -2.83 12.61 5.67
CA ASP A 32 -3.34 13.90 6.14
C ASP A 32 -3.50 14.86 4.95
N PHE A 33 -4.73 14.91 4.42
CA PHE A 33 -5.09 15.75 3.27
C PHE A 33 -5.22 17.23 3.63
N ASP A 34 -5.56 17.56 4.87
CA ASP A 34 -5.69 18.95 5.31
C ASP A 34 -4.31 19.63 5.32
N LYS A 35 -3.29 18.88 5.76
CA LYS A 35 -1.91 19.37 5.81
C LYS A 35 -1.18 19.29 4.46
N ASN A 36 -1.35 18.20 3.71
CA ASN A 36 -0.50 17.88 2.55
C ASN A 36 -1.24 17.90 1.21
N GLY A 37 -2.55 18.13 1.19
CA GLY A 37 -3.37 18.16 -0.02
C GLY A 37 -3.19 16.90 -0.87
N ARG A 38 -2.96 17.09 -2.17
CA ARG A 38 -2.79 15.98 -3.14
C ARG A 38 -1.54 15.13 -2.88
N ALA A 39 -0.56 15.65 -2.13
CA ALA A 39 0.65 14.92 -1.78
C ALA A 39 0.45 13.98 -0.57
N ALA A 40 -0.68 14.06 0.14
CA ALA A 40 -0.92 13.31 1.37
C ALA A 40 -0.69 11.79 1.25
N PRO A 41 -1.13 11.10 0.18
CA PRO A 41 -0.86 9.66 0.04
C PRO A 41 0.63 9.33 -0.10
N PHE A 42 1.40 10.21 -0.75
CA PHE A 42 2.83 10.04 -0.95
C PHE A 42 3.61 10.29 0.35
N ARG A 43 3.16 11.25 1.17
CA ARG A 43 3.71 11.48 2.52
C ARG A 43 3.43 10.31 3.45
N ALA A 44 2.23 9.72 3.39
CA ALA A 44 1.93 8.50 4.13
C ALA A 44 2.84 7.33 3.72
N ASN A 45 3.20 7.23 2.43
CA ASN A 45 4.19 6.23 1.99
C ASN A 45 5.58 6.48 2.59
N ASP A 46 6.00 7.74 2.76
CA ASP A 46 7.27 8.07 3.43
C ASP A 46 7.28 7.54 4.87
N GLU A 47 6.17 7.71 5.59
CA GLU A 47 6.00 7.17 6.95
C GLU A 47 6.04 5.63 6.96
N LEU A 48 5.37 4.96 6.01
CA LEU A 48 5.42 3.50 5.91
C LEU A 48 6.83 2.96 5.65
N ILE A 49 7.61 3.65 4.82
CA ILE A 49 9.00 3.27 4.52
C ILE A 49 9.93 3.57 5.71
N ALA A 50 9.66 4.64 6.46
CA ALA A 50 10.42 4.99 7.67
C ALA A 50 10.27 3.96 8.80
N LEU A 51 9.25 3.10 8.75
CA LEU A 51 9.09 1.96 9.67
C LEU A 51 10.04 0.79 9.35
N GLU A 52 10.87 0.90 8.31
CA GLU A 52 11.83 -0.12 7.88
C GLU A 52 11.19 -1.51 7.69
N PRO A 53 10.15 -1.62 6.83
CA PRO A 53 9.43 -2.87 6.67
C PRO A 53 10.31 -3.94 6.02
N VAL A 54 10.17 -5.19 6.48
CA VAL A 54 10.84 -6.34 5.88
C VAL A 54 10.35 -6.67 4.46
N CYS A 55 9.11 -6.28 4.14
CA CYS A 55 8.52 -6.46 2.82
C CYS A 55 7.39 -5.46 2.58
N VAL A 56 7.29 -4.97 1.35
CA VAL A 56 6.22 -4.09 0.86
C VAL A 56 5.38 -4.85 -0.17
N LEU A 57 4.07 -4.92 0.07
CA LEU A 57 3.09 -5.42 -0.89
C LEU A 57 2.41 -4.23 -1.58
N THR A 58 2.26 -4.29 -2.90
CA THR A 58 1.56 -3.22 -3.65
C THR A 58 0.51 -3.82 -4.57
N LEU A 59 -0.64 -3.14 -4.67
CA LEU A 59 -1.68 -3.44 -5.63
C LEU A 59 -1.94 -2.16 -6.44
N VAL A 60 -1.32 -2.09 -7.61
CA VAL A 60 -1.33 -0.89 -8.47
C VAL A 60 -2.56 -0.80 -9.36
N ASN A 61 -3.26 -1.92 -9.57
CA ASN A 61 -4.51 -1.95 -10.33
C ASN A 61 -5.44 -3.03 -9.74
N THR A 62 -6.66 -3.12 -10.25
CA THR A 62 -7.60 -4.18 -9.89
C THR A 62 -7.07 -5.57 -10.25
N LEU A 63 -7.46 -6.59 -9.47
CA LEU A 63 -7.20 -8.00 -9.80
C LEU A 63 -8.20 -8.56 -10.83
N ASN A 64 -9.28 -7.84 -11.12
CA ASN A 64 -10.19 -8.19 -12.23
C ASN A 64 -9.58 -7.64 -13.55
N PRO A 65 -9.15 -8.52 -14.48
CA PRO A 65 -8.44 -8.10 -15.69
C PRO A 65 -9.32 -7.28 -16.64
N GLU A 66 -10.60 -7.60 -16.80
CA GLU A 66 -11.53 -6.85 -17.66
C GLU A 66 -11.70 -5.41 -17.22
N ARG A 67 -11.76 -5.17 -15.91
CA ARG A 67 -11.82 -3.81 -15.35
C ARG A 67 -10.47 -3.10 -15.43
N GLY A 68 -9.37 -3.84 -15.38
CA GLY A 68 -8.01 -3.29 -15.31
C GLY A 68 -7.55 -2.63 -16.61
N THR A 69 -8.03 -3.09 -17.76
CA THR A 69 -7.64 -2.58 -19.09
C THR A 69 -7.93 -1.09 -19.28
N ALA A 70 -9.02 -0.59 -18.71
CA ALA A 70 -9.44 0.81 -18.82
C ALA A 70 -8.89 1.71 -17.70
N LEU A 71 -8.23 1.14 -16.68
CA LEU A 71 -7.82 1.87 -15.48
C LEU A 71 -6.33 2.22 -15.52
N GLN A 72 -6.04 3.48 -15.20
CA GLN A 72 -4.68 3.90 -14.94
C GLN A 72 -4.17 3.31 -13.62
N PRO A 73 -2.88 2.95 -13.53
CA PRO A 73 -2.28 2.48 -12.29
C PRO A 73 -2.43 3.50 -11.16
N PHE A 74 -2.65 3.01 -9.94
CA PHE A 74 -2.74 3.82 -8.75
C PHE A 74 -1.35 4.37 -8.37
N GLY A 75 -1.12 5.65 -8.69
CA GLY A 75 0.16 6.35 -8.50
C GLY A 75 0.80 6.17 -7.11
N PRO A 76 0.07 6.31 -5.99
CA PRO A 76 0.63 6.07 -4.67
C PRO A 76 1.16 4.65 -4.45
N ALA A 77 0.52 3.62 -5.03
CA ALA A 77 1.03 2.25 -4.93
C ALA A 77 2.30 2.04 -5.77
N LEU A 78 2.39 2.66 -6.95
CA LEU A 78 3.62 2.66 -7.75
C LEU A 78 4.77 3.34 -6.99
N ASN A 79 4.51 4.50 -6.41
CA ASN A 79 5.46 5.26 -5.64
C ASN A 79 6.00 4.47 -4.43
N LEU A 80 5.12 3.78 -3.69
CA LEU A 80 5.54 2.96 -2.56
C LEU A 80 6.47 1.82 -2.99
N GLY A 81 6.16 1.16 -4.11
CA GLY A 81 7.02 0.11 -4.68
C GLY A 81 8.39 0.64 -5.11
N GLN A 82 8.44 1.81 -5.74
CA GLN A 82 9.70 2.48 -6.12
C GLN A 82 10.55 2.80 -4.90
N LYS A 83 9.97 3.42 -3.86
CA LYS A 83 10.67 3.74 -2.60
C LYS A 83 11.21 2.48 -1.90
N ALA A 84 10.45 1.39 -1.94
CA ALA A 84 10.91 0.12 -1.38
C ALA A 84 12.14 -0.41 -2.13
N ALA A 85 12.11 -0.39 -3.46
CA ALA A 85 13.22 -0.83 -4.30
C ALA A 85 14.49 0.03 -4.09
N GLU A 86 14.34 1.35 -4.03
CA GLU A 86 15.44 2.30 -3.76
C GLU A 86 16.15 2.03 -2.43
N ARG A 87 15.43 1.52 -1.44
CA ARG A 87 15.99 1.18 -0.12
C ARG A 87 16.41 -0.29 0.02
N GLY A 88 16.36 -1.07 -1.06
CA GLY A 88 16.66 -2.50 -1.02
C GLY A 88 15.65 -3.32 -0.21
N ILE A 89 14.46 -2.77 0.06
CA ILE A 89 13.39 -3.48 0.76
C ILE A 89 12.71 -4.44 -0.23
N ARG A 90 12.42 -5.66 0.22
CA ARG A 90 11.70 -6.65 -0.60
C ARG A 90 10.34 -6.11 -1.04
N HIS A 91 10.17 -5.90 -2.33
CA HIS A 91 8.91 -5.48 -2.93
C HIS A 91 8.21 -6.65 -3.65
N GLN A 92 6.93 -6.86 -3.36
CA GLN A 92 6.12 -7.88 -4.03
C GLN A 92 4.82 -7.25 -4.58
N PRO A 93 4.70 -7.08 -5.90
CA PRO A 93 3.43 -6.71 -6.50
C PRO A 93 2.43 -7.86 -6.38
N VAL A 94 1.20 -7.54 -5.97
CA VAL A 94 0.07 -8.47 -5.90
C VAL A 94 -0.57 -8.55 -7.28
N LYS A 95 -0.65 -9.75 -7.83
CA LYS A 95 -1.22 -10.06 -9.15
C LYS A 95 -2.01 -11.36 -9.10
N THR A 96 -2.90 -11.58 -10.06
CA THR A 96 -3.56 -12.88 -10.24
C THR A 96 -2.51 -13.96 -10.52
N ARG A 97 -2.78 -15.19 -10.07
CA ARG A 97 -2.01 -16.35 -10.55
C ARG A 97 -2.38 -16.55 -12.02
N GLY A 98 -1.39 -16.45 -12.90
CA GLY A 98 -1.52 -16.84 -14.31
C GLY A 98 -1.55 -18.36 -14.45
#